data_AF-A0A0C1Q1P8-F1
#
_entry.id   AF-A0A0C1Q1P8-F1
#
_cell.length_a   1.000
_cell.length_b   1.000
_cell.length_c   1.000
_cell.angle_alpha   90.00
_cell.angle_beta   90.00
_cell.angle_gamma   90.00
#
_symmetry.space_group_name_H-M   'P 1'
#
loop_
_entity.id
_entity.type
_entity.pdbx_description
1 polymer ?
#
loop_
_entity_poly.entity_id
_entity_poly.type
_entity_poly.pdbx_seq_one_letter_code
_entity_poly.pdbx_strand_id
1 'polypeptide(L)'
;MLKIYNGWAFEEDENKKRDINANTFIKLIDRCKVGYGEDNGSAEYFVFNGEYLETKECELNELEVAFKHLPPTYNEIHAQVIVNKPRFNNDELLLLFDRGNLCFGGTVSNNILTVFTD
;
A
#
# COMPACT_ATOMS: atom_id res chain seq x y z
N MET A 1 -4.53 -15.32 -8.23
CA MET A 1 -4.75 -13.88 -7.95
C MET A 1 -5.05 -13.74 -6.48
N LEU A 2 -4.32 -12.90 -5.74
CA LEU A 2 -4.65 -12.63 -4.34
C LEU A 2 -5.92 -11.79 -4.29
N LYS A 3 -6.77 -12.00 -3.28
CA LYS A 3 -8.05 -11.30 -3.15
C LYS A 3 -7.84 -10.03 -2.35
N ILE A 4 -8.39 -8.94 -2.86
CA ILE A 4 -8.33 -7.60 -2.28
C ILE A 4 -9.76 -7.05 -2.24
N TYR A 5 -10.12 -6.45 -1.11
CA TYR A 5 -11.41 -5.82 -0.90
C TYR A 5 -11.20 -4.31 -0.79
N ASN A 6 -11.58 -3.58 -1.84
CA ASN A 6 -11.46 -2.13 -1.91
C ASN A 6 -12.75 -1.51 -1.34
N GLY A 7 -12.70 -1.04 -0.09
CA GLY A 7 -13.87 -0.48 0.60
C GLY A 7 -14.74 -1.54 1.27
N TRP A 8 -14.19 -2.22 2.28
CA TRP A 8 -14.90 -3.31 2.97
C TRP A 8 -15.77 -2.87 4.15
N ALA A 9 -15.67 -1.61 4.60
CA ALA A 9 -16.31 -1.10 5.83
C ALA A 9 -17.85 -1.07 5.82
N PHE A 10 -18.48 -1.26 4.66
CA PHE A 10 -19.93 -1.19 4.50
C PHE A 10 -20.53 -2.48 3.91
N GLU A 11 -19.74 -3.55 3.88
CA GLU A 11 -20.16 -4.83 3.33
C GLU A 11 -20.38 -5.86 4.42
N GLU A 12 -21.15 -6.92 4.16
CA GLU A 12 -21.21 -8.06 5.07
C GLU A 12 -19.82 -8.70 5.26
N ASP A 13 -19.56 -9.28 6.44
CA ASP A 13 -18.29 -9.93 6.81
C ASP A 13 -17.06 -8.98 6.84
N GLU A 14 -17.23 -7.71 7.21
CA GLU A 14 -16.16 -6.68 7.31
C GLU A 14 -14.86 -7.21 7.94
N ASN A 15 -14.95 -7.85 9.12
CA ASN A 15 -13.80 -8.39 9.82
C ASN A 15 -13.01 -9.41 8.98
N LYS A 16 -13.72 -10.29 8.27
CA LYS A 16 -13.08 -11.30 7.41
C LYS A 16 -12.38 -10.64 6.22
N LYS A 17 -12.96 -9.59 5.66
CA LYS A 17 -12.40 -8.84 4.53
C LYS A 17 -11.17 -8.04 4.93
N ARG A 18 -11.23 -7.36 6.08
CA ARG A 18 -10.07 -6.74 6.75
C ARG A 18 -8.94 -7.75 6.92
N ASP A 19 -9.24 -8.92 7.48
CA ASP A 19 -8.22 -9.93 7.75
C ASP A 19 -7.64 -10.50 6.45
N ILE A 20 -8.44 -10.66 5.39
CA ILE A 20 -7.94 -11.07 4.07
C ILE A 20 -7.01 -9.99 3.48
N ASN A 21 -7.38 -8.72 3.54
CA ASN A 21 -6.55 -7.61 3.07
C ASN A 21 -5.20 -7.55 3.81
N ALA A 22 -5.22 -7.61 5.15
CA ALA A 22 -4.01 -7.62 5.98
C ALA A 22 -3.09 -8.81 5.63
N ASN A 23 -3.66 -10.01 5.52
CA ASN A 23 -2.89 -11.21 5.13
C ASN A 23 -2.34 -11.14 3.71
N THR A 24 -3.10 -10.55 2.77
CA THR A 24 -2.64 -10.33 1.40
C THR A 24 -1.48 -9.34 1.38
N PHE A 25 -1.57 -8.23 2.12
CA PHE A 25 -0.51 -7.25 2.26
C PHE A 25 0.79 -7.88 2.77
N ILE A 26 0.74 -8.64 3.87
CA ILE A 26 1.91 -9.33 4.43
C ILE A 26 2.56 -10.25 3.38
N LYS A 27 1.75 -11.02 2.63
CA LYS A 27 2.26 -11.91 1.56
C LYS A 27 2.92 -11.15 0.41
N LEU A 28 2.52 -9.92 0.13
CA LEU A 28 3.11 -9.10 -0.93
C LEU A 28 4.45 -8.52 -0.48
N ILE A 29 4.53 -7.96 0.72
CA ILE A 29 5.78 -7.37 1.24
C ILE A 29 6.84 -8.41 1.62
N ASP A 30 6.45 -9.67 1.86
CA ASP A 30 7.39 -10.79 2.03
C ASP A 30 8.08 -11.21 0.71
N ARG A 31 7.46 -10.88 -0.44
CA ARG A 31 7.96 -11.28 -1.76
C ARG A 31 8.74 -10.21 -2.49
N CYS A 32 8.52 -8.94 -2.14
CA CYS A 32 9.14 -7.82 -2.83
C CYS A 32 9.31 -6.63 -1.89
N LYS A 33 10.37 -5.86 -2.12
CA LYS A 33 10.72 -4.70 -1.28
C LYS A 33 9.81 -3.51 -1.63
N VAL A 34 8.81 -3.25 -0.79
CA VAL A 34 7.81 -2.19 -0.98
C VAL A 34 7.96 -1.10 0.07
N GLY A 35 7.89 0.17 -0.30
CA GLY A 35 7.74 1.25 0.67
C GLY A 35 7.75 2.64 0.06
N TYR A 36 8.34 3.60 0.77
CA TYR A 36 8.34 5.01 0.40
C TYR A 36 9.72 5.47 -0.06
N GLY A 37 9.73 6.38 -1.03
CA GLY A 37 10.95 6.95 -1.59
C GLY A 37 10.91 8.47 -1.63
N GLU A 38 12.06 9.08 -1.37
CA GLU A 38 12.29 10.52 -1.41
C GLU A 38 13.11 10.92 -2.66
N ASP A 39 13.02 12.19 -3.06
CA ASP A 39 13.71 12.72 -4.25
C ASP A 39 15.24 12.71 -4.11
N ASN A 40 15.75 12.65 -2.87
CA ASN A 40 17.18 12.60 -2.57
C ASN A 40 17.79 11.19 -2.69
N GLY A 41 16.99 10.18 -3.05
CA GLY A 41 17.43 8.79 -3.18
C GLY A 41 17.25 7.93 -1.91
N SER A 42 16.99 8.55 -0.75
CA SER A 42 16.67 7.81 0.48
C SER A 42 15.29 7.18 0.39
N ALA A 43 15.13 6.02 1.03
CA ALA A 43 13.89 5.28 1.04
C ALA A 43 13.71 4.47 2.33
N GLU A 44 12.49 4.01 2.55
CA GLU A 44 12.18 3.01 3.56
C GLU A 44 11.28 1.92 2.98
N TYR A 45 11.35 0.71 3.53
CA TYR A 45 10.53 -0.42 3.12
C TYR A 45 9.84 -1.12 4.29
N PHE A 46 8.69 -1.70 3.99
CA PHE A 46 7.85 -2.42 4.93
C PHE A 46 8.40 -3.80 5.25
N VAL A 47 8.42 -4.15 6.54
CA VAL A 47 8.77 -5.49 7.03
C VAL A 47 7.76 -5.90 8.09
N PHE A 48 7.14 -7.07 7.92
CA PHE A 48 6.34 -7.67 8.98
C PHE A 48 7.21 -8.64 9.78
N ASN A 49 7.38 -8.38 11.08
CA ASN A 49 8.26 -9.20 11.94
C ASN A 49 7.56 -10.41 12.57
N GLY A 50 6.28 -10.64 12.24
CA GLY A 50 5.42 -11.67 12.83
C GLY A 50 4.40 -11.13 13.83
N GLU A 51 4.61 -9.93 14.37
CA GLU A 51 3.74 -9.29 15.37
C GLU A 51 3.32 -7.88 14.93
N TYR A 52 4.26 -7.09 14.41
CA TYR A 52 4.06 -5.71 14.01
C TYR A 52 4.65 -5.42 12.62
N LEU A 53 4.10 -4.37 12.00
CA LEU A 53 4.66 -3.78 10.79
C LEU A 53 5.74 -2.75 11.18
N GLU A 54 6.94 -2.93 10.63
CA GLU A 54 8.07 -2.03 10.79
C GLU A 54 8.43 -1.38 9.44
N THR A 55 9.11 -0.25 9.49
CA THR A 55 9.84 0.31 8.34
C THR A 55 11.35 0.20 8.58
N LYS A 56 12.10 -0.06 7.51
CA LYS A 56 13.57 -0.09 7.53
C LYS A 56 14.12 0.78 6.42
N GLU A 57 15.21 1.49 6.71
CA GLU A 57 15.89 2.34 5.74
C GLU A 57 16.53 1.50 4.61
N CYS A 58 16.53 2.07 3.40
CA CYS A 58 17.25 1.56 2.24
C CYS A 58 17.46 2.68 1.21
N GLU A 59 18.10 2.35 0.09
CA GLU A 59 18.16 3.23 -1.08
C GLU A 59 16.95 2.99 -2.01
N LEU A 60 16.51 4.04 -2.71
CA LEU A 60 15.35 3.99 -3.61
C LEU A 60 15.50 2.91 -4.70
N ASN A 61 16.71 2.67 -5.20
CA ASN A 61 16.97 1.70 -6.26
C ASN A 61 16.77 0.23 -5.81
N GLU A 62 16.80 -0.02 -4.50
CA GLU A 62 16.55 -1.32 -3.89
C GLU A 62 15.06 -1.66 -3.85
N LEU A 63 14.17 -0.65 -3.91
CA LEU A 63 12.73 -0.87 -3.89
C LEU A 63 12.26 -1.49 -5.22
N GLU A 64 11.34 -2.44 -5.11
CA GLU A 64 10.61 -3.00 -6.24
C GLU A 64 9.29 -2.27 -6.48
N VAL A 65 8.72 -1.71 -5.42
CA VAL A 65 7.59 -0.80 -5.46
C VAL A 65 7.89 0.38 -4.55
N ALA A 66 7.74 1.59 -5.09
CA ALA A 66 8.01 2.81 -4.35
C ALA A 66 6.88 3.81 -4.53
N PHE A 67 6.44 4.38 -3.42
CA PHE A 67 5.45 5.44 -3.38
C PHE A 67 6.10 6.74 -2.91
N LYS A 68 5.67 7.85 -3.49
CA LYS A 68 5.98 9.19 -2.98
C LYS A 68 4.72 9.79 -2.41
N HIS A 69 4.74 10.19 -1.14
CA HIS A 69 3.61 10.88 -0.53
C HIS A 69 3.35 12.20 -1.25
N LEU A 70 2.07 12.45 -1.53
CA LEU A 70 1.58 13.74 -1.98
C LEU A 70 0.84 14.41 -0.81
N PRO A 71 0.66 15.74 -0.85
CA PRO A 71 -0.11 16.44 0.19
C PRO A 71 -1.49 15.81 0.36
N PRO A 72 -1.90 15.44 1.59
CA PRO A 72 -3.23 14.88 1.83
C PRO A 72 -4.31 15.93 1.61
N THR A 73 -5.55 15.47 1.40
CA THR A 73 -6.72 16.36 1.41
C THR A 73 -7.74 15.87 2.45
N TYR A 74 -8.91 16.51 2.53
CA TYR A 74 -9.91 16.15 3.52
C TYR A 74 -10.38 14.71 3.27
N ASN A 75 -10.21 13.84 4.28
CA ASN A 75 -10.59 12.43 4.23
C ASN A 75 -9.87 11.61 3.15
N GLU A 76 -8.70 12.07 2.70
CA GLU A 76 -7.95 11.42 1.63
C GLU A 76 -6.44 11.50 1.86
N ILE A 77 -5.76 10.37 1.70
CA ILE A 77 -4.30 10.31 1.57
C ILE A 77 -3.91 9.97 0.14
N HIS A 78 -2.82 10.58 -0.32
CA HIS A 78 -2.40 10.49 -1.71
C HIS A 78 -0.95 10.05 -1.84
N ALA A 79 -0.67 9.31 -2.91
CA ALA A 79 0.70 9.01 -3.31
C ALA A 79 0.84 8.86 -4.82
N GLN A 80 2.03 9.20 -5.32
CA GLN A 80 2.43 8.87 -6.68
C GLN A 80 3.19 7.54 -6.70
N VAL A 81 2.89 6.67 -7.66
CA VAL A 81 3.71 5.48 -7.95
C VAL A 81 4.99 5.92 -8.66
N ILE A 82 6.13 5.69 -8.01
CA ILE A 82 7.45 5.99 -8.57
C ILE A 82 8.05 4.76 -9.25
N VAL A 83 7.90 3.60 -8.61
CA VAL A 83 8.41 2.31 -9.10
C VAL A 83 7.33 1.24 -8.95
N ASN A 84 7.17 0.40 -9.97
CA ASN A 84 6.32 -0.80 -9.93
C ASN A 84 6.93 -1.90 -10.81
N LYS A 85 8.08 -2.47 -10.38
CA LYS A 85 8.78 -3.53 -11.12
C LYS A 85 7.93 -4.81 -11.28
N PRO A 86 7.17 -5.27 -10.25
CA PRO A 86 6.34 -6.47 -10.35
C PRO A 86 5.10 -6.31 -11.24
N ARG A 87 4.78 -5.07 -11.67
CA ARG A 87 3.57 -4.73 -12.45
C ARG A 87 2.28 -5.06 -11.71
N PHE A 88 2.23 -4.74 -10.42
CA PHE A 88 1.01 -4.83 -9.63
C PHE A 88 -0.11 -4.00 -10.24
N ASN A 89 -1.33 -4.52 -10.13
CA ASN A 89 -2.54 -3.84 -10.57
C ASN A 89 -2.97 -2.76 -9.56
N ASN A 90 -4.00 -1.99 -9.91
CA ASN A 90 -4.46 -0.87 -9.09
C ASN A 90 -4.87 -1.27 -7.66
N ASP A 91 -5.58 -2.39 -7.49
CA ASP A 91 -6.01 -2.83 -6.15
C ASP A 91 -4.82 -3.30 -5.30
N GLU A 92 -3.84 -3.95 -5.92
CA GLU A 92 -2.58 -4.34 -5.25
C GLU A 92 -1.78 -3.12 -4.81
N LEU A 93 -1.67 -2.10 -5.68
CA LEU A 93 -0.97 -0.85 -5.36
C LEU A 93 -1.69 -0.08 -4.24
N LEU A 94 -3.01 0.02 -4.29
CA LEU A 94 -3.83 0.64 -3.25
C LEU A 94 -3.68 -0.09 -1.91
N LEU A 95 -3.69 -1.42 -1.92
CA LEU A 95 -3.53 -2.22 -0.71
C LEU A 95 -2.15 -2.04 -0.07
N LEU A 96 -1.11 -2.01 -0.90
CA LEU A 96 0.27 -1.76 -0.45
C LEU A 96 0.43 -0.36 0.14
N PHE A 97 -0.14 0.66 -0.51
CA PHE A 97 -0.08 2.03 -0.04
C PHE A 97 -0.83 2.24 1.28
N ASP A 98 -2.03 1.65 1.42
CA ASP A 98 -2.83 1.69 2.65
C ASP A 98 -2.44 0.60 3.67
N ARG A 99 -1.26 -0.01 3.50
CA ARG A 99 -0.66 -0.96 4.45
C ARG A 99 -1.59 -2.11 4.87
N GLY A 100 -2.38 -2.62 3.93
CA GLY A 100 -3.28 -3.74 4.15
C GLY A 100 -4.66 -3.41 4.72
N ASN A 101 -5.02 -2.13 4.85
CA ASN A 101 -6.33 -1.73 5.37
C ASN A 101 -7.40 -1.71 4.26
N LEU A 102 -7.47 -0.66 3.47
CA LEU A 102 -8.51 -0.33 2.47
C LEU A 102 -9.93 -0.33 3.02
N CYS A 103 -10.09 0.21 4.23
CA CYS A 103 -11.35 0.29 4.96
C CYS A 103 -12.45 0.98 4.13
N PHE A 104 -12.21 2.22 3.71
CA PHE A 104 -13.12 3.01 2.87
C PHE A 104 -12.78 2.94 1.38
N GLY A 105 -11.73 2.19 1.05
CA GLY A 105 -11.29 1.98 -0.32
C GLY A 105 -10.44 3.11 -0.89
N GLY A 106 -10.26 3.08 -2.20
CA GLY A 106 -9.42 4.01 -2.92
C GLY A 106 -9.53 3.88 -4.43
N THR A 107 -8.92 4.83 -5.13
CA THR A 107 -8.91 4.90 -6.59
C THR A 107 -7.52 5.23 -7.12
N VAL A 108 -7.28 4.90 -8.38
CA VAL A 108 -6.04 5.22 -9.09
C VAL A 108 -6.36 6.03 -10.34
N SER A 109 -5.70 7.19 -10.49
CA SER A 109 -5.81 8.04 -11.67
C SER A 109 -4.45 8.63 -12.00
N ASN A 110 -3.99 8.49 -13.25
CA ASN A 110 -2.70 9.03 -13.72
C ASN A 110 -1.50 8.70 -12.79
N ASN A 111 -1.40 7.45 -12.34
CA ASN A 111 -0.39 6.97 -11.37
C ASN A 111 -0.46 7.61 -9.98
N ILE A 112 -1.53 8.34 -9.67
CA ILE A 112 -1.83 8.85 -8.33
C ILE A 112 -2.82 7.88 -7.69
N LEU A 113 -2.45 7.40 -6.51
CA LEU A 113 -3.31 6.65 -5.61
C LEU A 113 -3.99 7.65 -4.69
N THR A 114 -5.29 7.47 -4.51
CA THR A 114 -6.08 8.14 -3.49
C THR A 114 -6.73 7.06 -2.63
N VAL A 115 -6.52 7.11 -1.32
CA VAL A 115 -7.17 6.23 -0.35
C VAL A 115 -8.03 7.10 0.56
N PHE A 116 -9.27 6.67 0.75
CA PHE A 116 -10.25 7.39 1.58
C PHE A 116 -10.05 7.04 3.07
N THR A 117 -10.09 8.06 3.92
CA THR A 117 -9.92 7.98 5.37
C THR A 117 -11.12 8.66 6.08
N ASP A 118 -11.34 8.35 7.36
CA ASP A 118 -12.32 9.04 8.23
C ASP A 118 -11.61 10.06 9.14
#